data_AF-A0A612UZR3-F1
#
_entry.id   AF-A0A612UZR3-F1
#
_cell.length_a   1.000
_cell.length_b   1.000
_cell.length_c   1.000
_cell.angle_alpha   90.00
_cell.angle_beta   90.00
_cell.angle_gamma   90.00
#
_symmetry.space_group_name_H-M   'P 1'
#
loop_
_entity.id
_entity.type
_entity.pdbx_description
1 polymer ?
#
loop_
_entity_poly.entity_id
_entity_poly.type
_entity_poly.pdbx_seq_one_letter_code
_entity_poly.pdbx_strand_id
1 'polypeptide(L)'
;MKLESALKHFSPQGMHISDSVKGTSPDRLTGTDVMAAIGTTSSRARFGLAAFFGKTGISKSDEQLAVQALARHAMETAPKNVRRAAGCEFGWCMQVLA
;
A
#
# COMPACT_ATOMS: atom_id res chain seq x y z
N MET A 1 11.62 6.79 9.15
CA MET A 1 11.56 6.87 7.66
C MET A 1 10.13 7.22 7.25
N LYS A 2 9.91 8.15 6.31
CA LYS A 2 8.57 8.41 5.76
C LYS A 2 8.25 7.32 4.71
N LEU A 3 7.04 6.75 4.71
CA LEU A 3 6.65 5.70 3.75
C LEU A 3 6.80 6.14 2.28
N GLU A 4 6.52 7.41 1.98
CA GLU A 4 6.67 7.98 0.64
C GLU A 4 8.11 7.92 0.13
N SER A 5 9.11 8.03 1.02
CA SER A 5 10.53 7.92 0.64
C SER A 5 10.94 6.50 0.24
N ALA A 6 10.13 5.49 0.56
CA ALA A 6 10.35 4.13 0.10
C ALA A 6 10.02 3.98 -1.40
N LEU A 7 9.10 4.80 -1.93
CA LEU A 7 8.64 4.72 -3.33
C LEU A 7 9.77 4.87 -4.34
N LYS A 8 10.80 5.66 -4.02
CA LYS A 8 12.00 5.83 -4.88
C LYS A 8 12.77 4.53 -5.15
N HIS A 9 12.55 3.48 -4.36
CA HIS A 9 13.21 2.18 -4.54
C HIS A 9 12.44 1.24 -5.48
N PHE A 10 11.23 1.62 -5.91
CA PHE A 10 10.44 0.90 -6.90
C PHE A 10 10.69 1.40 -8.33
N SER A 11 11.46 2.47 -8.51
CA SER A 11 11.92 2.95 -9.80
C SER A 11 13.40 2.64 -9.99
N PRO A 12 13.88 2.48 -11.25
CA PRO A 12 15.30 2.33 -11.53
C PRO A 12 16.08 3.49 -10.92
N GLN A 13 17.09 3.18 -10.10
CA GLN A 13 17.98 4.19 -9.56
C GLN A 13 19.08 4.48 -10.57
N GLY A 14 19.36 5.76 -10.81
CA GLY A 14 20.46 6.19 -11.66
C GLY A 14 21.80 5.67 -11.17
N MET A 15 22.76 5.56 -12.08
CA MET A 15 24.11 5.13 -11.74
C MET A 15 24.79 6.19 -10.86
N HIS A 16 25.09 5.83 -9.61
CA HIS A 16 25.86 6.69 -8.72
C HIS A 16 27.36 6.43 -8.91
N ILE A 17 28.00 7.19 -9.79
CA ILE A 17 29.45 7.12 -10.02
C ILE A 17 30.12 8.05 -9.00
N SER A 18 30.80 7.47 -8.03
CA SER A 18 31.61 8.18 -7.05
C SER A 18 32.81 7.31 -6.68
N ASP A 19 33.95 7.93 -6.42
CA ASP A 19 35.17 7.30 -5.87
C ASP A 19 35.06 7.01 -4.36
N SER A 20 33.96 7.45 -3.73
CA SER A 20 33.69 7.16 -2.33
C SER A 20 33.58 5.65 -2.08
N VAL A 21 34.31 5.17 -1.07
CA VAL A 21 34.16 3.80 -0.59
C VAL A 21 32.75 3.64 -0.02
N LYS A 22 32.05 2.56 -0.39
CA LYS A 22 30.73 2.21 0.16
C LYS A 22 30.82 2.12 1.68
N GLY A 23 30.50 3.20 2.40
CA GLY A 23 30.62 3.27 3.85
C GLY A 23 29.74 2.25 4.55
N THR A 24 30.26 1.61 5.60
CA THR A 24 29.54 0.65 6.47
C THR A 24 28.75 1.34 7.58
N SER A 25 28.52 2.65 7.45
CA SER A 25 27.81 3.41 8.47
C SER A 25 26.45 2.77 8.75
N PRO A 26 26.09 2.52 10.02
CA PRO A 26 24.79 1.96 10.38
C PRO A 26 23.61 2.85 9.98
N ASP A 27 23.85 4.14 9.69
CA ASP A 27 22.83 5.08 9.22
C ASP A 27 22.52 4.93 7.72
N ARG A 28 23.26 4.11 6.99
CA ARG A 28 23.07 3.93 5.54
C ARG A 28 21.92 2.96 5.26
N LEU A 29 20.78 3.50 4.84
CA LEU A 29 19.67 2.72 4.29
C LEU A 29 19.93 2.35 2.83
N THR A 30 19.95 1.05 2.53
CA THR A 30 20.03 0.52 1.16
C THR A 30 18.67 0.06 0.65
N GLY A 31 18.55 -0.17 -0.67
CA GLY A 31 17.34 -0.75 -1.26
C GLY A 31 16.96 -2.09 -0.62
N THR A 32 17.94 -2.92 -0.25
CA THR A 32 17.70 -4.20 0.45
C THR A 32 17.06 -3.98 1.82
N ASP A 33 17.55 -3.02 2.60
CA ASP A 33 16.98 -2.71 3.92
C ASP A 33 15.53 -2.26 3.81
N VAL A 34 15.21 -1.46 2.77
CA VAL A 34 13.86 -1.01 2.49
C VAL A 34 12.96 -2.19 2.10
N MET A 35 13.41 -3.09 1.23
CA MET A 35 12.63 -4.26 0.84
C MET A 35 12.43 -5.23 2.02
N ALA A 36 13.42 -5.41 2.89
CA ALA A 36 13.29 -6.19 4.11
C ALA A 36 12.30 -5.55 5.10
N ALA A 37 12.36 -4.24 5.28
CA ALA A 37 11.40 -3.50 6.10
C ALA A 37 9.96 -3.60 5.55
N ILE A 38 9.80 -3.54 4.22
CA ILE A 38 8.50 -3.76 3.56
C ILE A 38 8.01 -5.18 3.83
N GLY A 39 8.84 -6.20 3.61
CA GLY A 39 8.46 -7.60 3.84
C GLY A 39 8.06 -7.89 5.29
N THR A 40 8.80 -7.36 6.27
CA THR A 40 8.46 -7.48 7.69
C THR A 40 7.18 -6.72 8.05
N THR A 41 6.97 -5.54 7.46
CA THR A 41 5.74 -4.76 7.62
C THR A 41 4.53 -5.49 7.03
N SER A 42 4.67 -6.11 5.86
CA SER A 42 3.62 -6.93 5.24
C SER A 42 3.10 -8.02 6.17
N SER A 43 3.97 -8.61 7.00
CA SER A 43 3.57 -9.64 7.96
C SER A 43 2.71 -9.11 9.11
N ARG A 44 2.81 -7.83 9.45
CA ARG A 44 2.08 -7.22 10.58
C ARG A 44 0.90 -6.35 10.15
N ALA A 45 1.05 -5.64 9.04
CA ALA A 45 0.14 -4.60 8.57
C ALA A 45 -0.21 -4.77 7.08
N ARG A 46 -0.50 -6.01 6.68
CA ARG A 46 -0.75 -6.39 5.28
C ARG A 46 -1.76 -5.50 4.58
N PHE A 47 -2.91 -5.25 5.20
CA PHE A 47 -3.96 -4.42 4.60
C PHE A 47 -3.52 -2.96 4.41
N GLY A 48 -2.92 -2.34 5.43
CA GLY A 48 -2.47 -0.95 5.34
C GLY A 48 -1.39 -0.76 4.28
N LEU A 49 -0.49 -1.74 4.15
CA LEU A 49 0.52 -1.74 3.10
C LEU A 49 -0.09 -1.95 1.71
N ALA A 50 -1.06 -2.85 1.57
CA ALA A 50 -1.77 -3.08 0.31
C ALA A 50 -2.54 -1.81 -0.13
N ALA A 51 -3.22 -1.15 0.80
CA ALA A 51 -3.88 0.14 0.53
C ALA A 51 -2.89 1.22 0.10
N PHE A 52 -1.71 1.28 0.73
CA PHE A 52 -0.66 2.23 0.36
C PHE A 52 -0.08 1.95 -1.04
N PHE A 53 0.26 0.69 -1.34
CA PHE A 53 0.79 0.32 -2.66
C PHE A 53 -0.23 0.41 -3.78
N GLY A 54 -1.50 0.11 -3.49
CA GLY A 54 -2.59 0.33 -4.42
C GLY A 54 -2.77 1.83 -4.73
N LYS A 55 -2.86 2.67 -3.69
CA LYS A 55 -3.00 4.12 -3.86
C LYS A 55 -1.84 4.78 -4.62
N THR A 56 -0.64 4.26 -4.44
CA THR A 56 0.58 4.80 -5.10
C THR A 56 0.81 4.20 -6.48
N GLY A 57 -0.02 3.23 -6.92
CA GLY A 57 0.08 2.59 -8.24
C GLY A 57 1.23 1.60 -8.37
N ILE A 58 1.85 1.19 -7.26
CA ILE A 58 2.99 0.25 -7.26
C ILE A 58 2.52 -1.19 -7.53
N SER A 59 1.32 -1.55 -7.07
CA SER A 59 0.81 -2.93 -7.17
C SER A 59 -0.70 -2.94 -7.41
N LYS A 60 -1.10 -3.37 -8.61
CA LYS A 60 -2.52 -3.53 -8.99
C LYS A 60 -3.21 -4.64 -8.19
N SER A 61 -2.48 -5.70 -7.84
CA SER A 61 -3.03 -6.78 -7.03
C SER A 61 -3.33 -6.31 -5.61
N ASP A 62 -2.45 -5.49 -5.03
CA ASP A 62 -2.67 -4.90 -3.71
C ASP A 62 -3.80 -3.86 -3.73
N GLU A 63 -3.93 -3.10 -4.81
CA GLU A 63 -5.08 -2.22 -5.05
C GLU A 63 -6.40 -2.99 -5.00
N GLN A 64 -6.50 -4.09 -5.75
CA GLN A 64 -7.69 -4.95 -5.76
C GLN A 64 -8.00 -5.54 -4.38
N LEU A 65 -6.98 -6.00 -3.66
CA LEU A 65 -7.13 -6.52 -2.29
C LEU A 65 -7.62 -5.43 -1.33
N ALA A 66 -7.08 -4.22 -1.43
CA ALA A 66 -7.48 -3.09 -0.59
C ALA A 66 -8.93 -2.68 -0.87
N VAL A 67 -9.30 -2.50 -2.14
CA VAL A 67 -10.66 -2.16 -2.56
C VAL A 67 -11.66 -3.22 -2.09
N GLN A 68 -11.36 -4.51 -2.26
CA GLN A 68 -12.26 -5.58 -1.81
C GLN A 68 -12.44 -5.61 -0.29
N ALA A 69 -11.36 -5.40 0.46
CA ALA A 69 -11.42 -5.35 1.92
C ALA A 69 -12.17 -4.11 2.42
N LEU A 70 -11.95 -2.95 1.80
CA LEU A 70 -12.67 -1.70 2.10
C LEU A 70 -14.16 -1.83 1.77
N ALA A 71 -14.50 -2.35 0.59
CA ALA A 71 -15.89 -2.58 0.19
C ALA A 71 -16.60 -3.51 1.17
N ARG A 72 -15.96 -4.62 1.58
CA ARG A 72 -16.51 -5.54 2.58
C ARG A 72 -16.74 -4.84 3.92
N HIS A 73 -15.75 -4.10 4.40
CA HIS A 73 -15.87 -3.35 5.65
C HIS A 73 -17.00 -2.31 5.59
N ALA A 74 -17.13 -1.60 4.46
CA ALA A 74 -18.20 -0.64 4.23
C ALA A 74 -19.58 -1.34 4.21
N MET A 75 -19.69 -2.51 3.57
CA MET A 75 -20.92 -3.30 3.58
C MET A 75 -21.34 -3.73 4.99
N GLU A 76 -20.40 -4.16 5.82
CA GLU A 76 -20.64 -4.57 7.22
C GLU A 76 -21.04 -3.39 8.11
N THR A 77 -20.35 -2.24 7.93
CA THR A 77 -20.51 -1.05 8.78
C THR A 77 -21.70 -0.18 8.37
N ALA A 78 -22.19 -0.29 7.12
CA ALA A 78 -23.27 0.55 6.62
C ALA A 78 -24.55 0.43 7.46
N PRO A 79 -25.19 1.57 7.79
CA PRO A 79 -26.41 1.57 8.57
C PRO A 79 -27.60 1.04 7.75
N LYS A 80 -28.61 0.49 8.45
CA LYS A 80 -29.75 -0.20 7.82
C LYS A 80 -30.54 0.68 6.84
N ASN A 81 -30.63 1.98 7.10
CA ASN A 81 -31.26 2.96 6.22
C ASN A 81 -30.51 3.11 4.89
N VAL A 82 -29.18 3.18 4.91
CA VAL A 82 -28.35 3.25 3.70
C VAL A 82 -28.49 1.97 2.89
N ARG A 83 -28.50 0.81 3.55
CA ARG A 83 -28.71 -0.48 2.87
C ARG A 83 -30.09 -0.57 2.20
N ARG A 84 -31.13 -0.07 2.86
CA ARG A 84 -32.49 0.00 2.29
C ARG A 84 -32.59 1.01 1.13
N ALA A 85 -31.93 2.16 1.25
CA ALA A 85 -31.96 3.20 0.23
C ALA A 85 -31.24 2.78 -1.06
N ALA A 86 -30.09 2.11 -0.94
CA ALA A 86 -29.31 1.65 -2.09
C ALA A 86 -29.91 0.40 -2.77
N GLY A 87 -30.71 -0.40 -2.04
CA GLY A 87 -31.38 -1.56 -2.60
C GLY A 87 -30.42 -2.57 -3.26
N CYS A 88 -30.71 -2.98 -4.49
CA CYS A 88 -29.89 -3.92 -5.26
C CYS A 88 -28.49 -3.38 -5.59
N GLU A 89 -28.34 -2.05 -5.69
CA GLU A 89 -27.08 -1.40 -6.06
C GLU A 89 -26.11 -1.27 -4.88
N PHE A 90 -26.52 -1.67 -3.67
CA PHE A 90 -25.74 -1.50 -2.45
C PHE A 90 -24.31 -2.05 -2.56
N GLY A 91 -24.13 -3.24 -3.13
CA GLY A 91 -22.80 -3.83 -3.32
C GLY A 91 -21.92 -3.02 -4.26
N TRP A 92 -22.50 -2.55 -5.37
CA TRP A 92 -21.78 -1.73 -6.35
C TRP A 92 -21.40 -0.36 -5.77
N CYS A 93 -22.31 0.30 -5.05
CA CYS A 93 -22.01 1.55 -4.37
C CYS A 93 -20.83 1.42 -3.39
N MET A 94 -20.79 0.34 -2.61
CA MET A 94 -19.69 0.11 -1.66
C MET A 94 -18.35 -0.17 -2.36
N GLN A 95 -18.39 -0.76 -3.55
CA GLN A 95 -17.20 -1.00 -4.37
C GLN A 95 -16.70 0.27 -5.06
N VAL A 96 -17.58 1.19 -5.44
CA VAL A 96 -17.22 2.51 -6.00
C VAL A 96 -16.68 3.47 -4.94
N LEU A 97 -17.17 3.36 -3.70
CA LEU A 97 -16.69 4.14 -2.56
C LEU A 97 -15.31 3.71 -2.04
N ALA A 98 -14.95 2.45 -2.28
CA ALA A 98 -13.72 1.82 -1.82
C ALA A 98 -12.53 2.15 -2.72
#